data_AF-A0A2P8HIC6-F1
#
_entry.id   AF-A0A2P8HIC6-F1
#
_cell.length_a   1.000
_cell.length_b   1.000
_cell.length_c   1.000
_cell.angle_alpha   90.00
_cell.angle_beta   90.00
_cell.angle_gamma   90.00
#
_symmetry.space_group_name_H-M   'P 1'
#
loop_
_entity.id
_entity.type
_entity.pdbx_description
1 polymer ?
#
loop_
_entity_poly.entity_id
_entity_poly.type
_entity_poly.pdbx_seq_one_letter_code
_entity_poly.pdbx_strand_id
1 'polypeptide(L)' 'MRLRKRKICEQENRRLIHHIERLKQELEQQRAYLEISVDPPLETVRQLQLSEAKYMLLLKEARHRGISRG' A
#
# COMPACT_ATOMS: atom_id res chain seq x y z
N MET A 1 -11.90 29.42 3.03
CA MET A 1 -10.92 28.40 3.50
C MET A 1 -11.46 26.98 3.68
N ARG A 2 -12.64 26.75 4.30
CA ARG A 2 -13.16 25.39 4.60
C ARG A 2 -13.35 24.47 3.38
N LEU A 3 -13.84 25.00 2.26
CA LEU A 3 -14.04 24.23 1.02
C LEU A 3 -12.73 23.76 0.40
N ARG A 4 -11.66 24.57 0.47
CA ARG A 4 -10.32 24.19 0.00
C ARG A 4 -9.73 23.08 0.86
N LYS A 5 -9.88 23.17 2.19
CA LYS A 5 -9.46 22.12 3.13
C LYS A 5 -10.16 20.79 2.86
N ARG A 6 -11.48 20.80 2.62
CA ARG A 6 -12.25 19.60 2.28
C ARG A 6 -11.76 18.95 0.98
N LYS A 7 -11.59 19.74 -0.08
CA LYS A 7 -11.05 19.25 -1.37
C LYS A 7 -9.67 18.62 -1.24
N ILE A 8 -8.78 19.22 -0.45
CA ILE A 8 -7.45 18.66 -0.18
C ILE A 8 -7.57 17.33 0.55
N CYS A 9 -8.39 17.25 1.60
CA CYS A 9 -8.61 16.00 2.34
C CYS A 9 -9.12 14.86 1.43
N GLU A 10 -10.11 15.15 0.59
CA GLU A 10 -10.63 14.19 -0.39
C GLU A 10 -9.57 13.76 -1.41
N GLN A 11 -8.70 14.68 -1.85
CA GLN A 11 -7.60 14.36 -2.74
C GLN A 11 -6.56 13.45 -2.07
N GLU A 12 -6.17 13.74 -0.84
CA GLU A 12 -5.22 12.90 -0.09
C GLU A 12 -5.80 11.52 0.23
N ASN A 13 -7.10 11.42 0.49
CA ASN A 13 -7.77 10.13 0.67
C ASN A 13 -7.76 9.31 -0.63
N ARG A 14 -8.01 9.93 -1.79
CA ARG A 14 -7.86 9.27 -3.09
C ARG A 14 -6.42 8.80 -3.34
N ARG A 15 -5.42 9.62 -2.99
CA ARG A 15 -4.00 9.24 -3.10
C ARG A 15 -3.66 8.06 -2.19
N LEU A 16 -4.16 8.06 -0.94
CA LEU A 16 -3.97 6.96 0.00
C LEU A 16 -4.54 5.65 -0.57
N ILE A 17 -5.77 5.66 -1.07
CA ILE A 17 -6.39 4.48 -1.72
C ILE A 17 -5.56 4.03 -2.92
N HIS A 18 -5.15 4.95 -3.79
CA HIS A 18 -4.31 4.63 -4.96
C HIS A 18 -2.98 3.96 -4.57
N HIS A 19 -2.31 4.46 -3.52
CA HIS A 19 -1.07 3.85 -3.03
C HIS A 19 -1.29 2.47 -2.43
N ILE A 20 -2.41 2.26 -1.72
CA ILE A 20 -2.78 0.95 -1.18
C ILE A 20 -3.02 -0.05 -2.33
N GLU A 21 -3.75 0.34 -3.38
CA GLU A 21 -3.97 -0.50 -4.56
C GLU A 21 -2.65 -0.87 -5.24
N ARG A 22 -1.81 0.12 -5.49
CA ARG A 22 -0.53 -0.08 -6.16
C ARG A 22 0.39 -1.01 -5.36
N LEU A 23 0.53 -0.79 -4.05
CA LEU A 23 1.33 -1.67 -3.20
C LEU A 23 0.78 -3.09 -3.12
N LYS A 24 -0.55 -3.26 -3.16
CA LYS A 24 -1.14 -4.59 -3.24
C LYS A 24 -0.69 -5.32 -4.51
N GLN A 25 -0.76 -4.66 -5.67
CA GLN A 25 -0.34 -5.24 -6.94
C GLN A 25 1.16 -5.56 -6.97
N GLU A 26 2.00 -4.64 -6.48
CA GLU A 26 3.45 -4.85 -6.38
C GLU A 26 3.77 -6.04 -5.47
N LEU A 27 3.09 -6.16 -4.32
CA LEU A 27 3.26 -7.30 -3.40
C LEU A 27 2.82 -8.62 -4.03
N GLU A 28 1.69 -8.66 -4.73
CA GLU A 28 1.23 -9.87 -5.43
C GLU A 28 2.25 -10.33 -6.48
N GLN A 29 2.81 -9.40 -7.26
CA GLN A 29 3.85 -9.69 -8.25
C GLN A 29 5.15 -10.18 -7.60
N GLN A 30 5.61 -9.51 -6.53
CA GLN A 30 6.82 -9.90 -5.81
C GLN A 30 6.68 -11.27 -5.15
N ARG A 31 5.50 -11.58 -4.58
CA ARG A 31 5.20 -12.89 -4.01
C ARG A 31 5.21 -13.99 -5.07
N ALA A 32 4.52 -13.78 -6.18
CA ALA A 32 4.51 -14.73 -7.29
C ALA A 32 5.92 -15.02 -7.82
N TYR A 33 6.78 -13.99 -7.91
CA TYR A 33 8.18 -14.16 -8.30
C TYR A 33 9.00 -14.97 -7.29
N LEU A 34 8.80 -14.74 -6.00
CA LEU A 34 9.49 -15.52 -4.95
C LEU A 34 9.02 -16.97 -4.90
N GLU A 35 7.73 -17.24 -5.12
CA GLU A 35 7.18 -18.60 -5.12
C GLU A 35 7.79 -19.51 -6.20
N ILE A 36 8.17 -18.95 -7.35
CA ILE A 36 8.84 -19.68 -8.43
C ILE A 36 10.37 -19.72 -8.26
N SER A 37 10.93 -18.98 -7.30
CA SER A 37 12.38 -18.87 -7.09
C SER A 37 12.87 -19.98 -6.17
N VAL A 38 13.83 -20.78 -6.65
CA VAL A 38 14.41 -21.90 -5.90
C VAL A 38 15.32 -21.42 -4.76
N ASP A 39 15.95 -20.24 -4.90
CA ASP A 39 16.76 -19.59 -3.85
C ASP A 39 16.79 -18.07 -4.08
N PRO A 40 15.80 -17.32 -3.57
CA PRO A 40 15.75 -15.88 -3.73
C PRO A 40 16.76 -15.19 -2.81
N PRO A 41 17.46 -14.14 -3.29
CA PRO A 41 18.42 -13.42 -2.48
C PRO A 41 17.74 -12.78 -1.25
N LEU A 42 18.44 -12.82 -0.12
CA LEU A 42 17.94 -12.33 1.17
C LEU A 42 17.47 -10.86 1.14
N GLU A 43 18.11 -10.04 0.30
CA GLU A 43 17.70 -8.65 0.07
C GLU A 43 16.29 -8.55 -0.53
N THR A 44 15.95 -9.40 -1.49
CA THR A 44 14.61 -9.46 -2.09
C THR A 44 13.56 -9.85 -1.06
N VAL A 45 13.87 -10.81 -0.18
CA VAL A 45 12.98 -11.22 0.92
C VAL A 45 12.76 -10.07 1.91
N ARG A 46 13.84 -9.36 2.30
CA ARG A 46 13.74 -8.19 3.19
C ARG A 46 12.94 -7.05 2.56
N GLN A 47 13.14 -6.81 1.26
CA GLN A 47 12.40 -5.78 0.54
C GLN A 47 10.90 -6.12 0.49
N LEU A 48 10.54 -7.39 0.29
CA LEU A 48 9.14 -7.84 0.37
C LEU A 48 8.55 -7.56 1.76
N GLN A 49 9.24 -7.97 2.83
CA GLN A 49 8.79 -7.72 4.21
C GLN A 49 8.59 -6.22 4.51
N LEU A 50 9.49 -5.38 4.01
CA LEU A 50 9.37 -3.92 4.15
C LEU A 50 8.15 -3.38 3.38
N SER A 51 7.91 -3.86 2.17
CA SER A 51 6.73 -3.50 1.38
C SER A 51 5.43 -3.94 2.06
N GLU A 52 5.41 -5.12 2.68
CA GLU A 52 4.27 -5.61 3.46
C GLU A 52 3.99 -4.74 4.68
N ALA A 53 5.04 -4.34 5.40
CA ALA A 53 4.91 -3.43 6.54
C ALA A 53 4.32 -2.07 6.10
N LYS A 54 4.78 -1.52 4.97
CA LYS A 54 4.22 -0.28 4.38
C LYS A 54 2.75 -0.46 4.01
N TYR A 55 2.40 -1.55 3.35
CA TYR A 55 1.02 -1.85 2.98
C TYR A 55 0.11 -1.95 4.21
N MET A 56 0.53 -2.67 5.25
CA MET A 56 -0.20 -2.76 6.51
C MET A 56 -0.38 -1.41 7.20
N LEU A 57 0.66 -0.55 7.19
CA LEU A 57 0.58 0.80 7.74
C LEU A 57 -0.49 1.63 7.02
N LEU A 58 -0.52 1.61 5.69
CA LEU A 58 -1.51 2.37 4.93
C LEU A 58 -2.93 1.83 5.11
N LEU A 59 -3.11 0.51 5.26
CA LEU A 59 -4.41 -0.07 5.60
C LEU A 59 -4.90 0.38 6.99
N LYS A 60 -4.00 0.46 7.98
CA LYS A 60 -4.32 0.99 9.31
C LYS A 60 -4.74 2.46 9.22
N GLU A 61 -4.03 3.25 8.42
CA GLU A 61 -4.36 4.66 8.20
C GLU A 61 -5.72 4.83 7.52
N ALA A 62 -6.03 4.02 6.48
CA ALA A 62 -7.32 4.05 5.82
C ALA A 62 -8.47 3.71 6.80
N ARG A 63 -8.26 2.70 7.66
CA ARG A 63 -9.22 2.35 8.72
C ARG A 63 -9.40 3.49 9.72
N HIS A 64 -8.30 4.12 10.15
CA HIS A 64 -8.35 5.25 11.09
C HIS A 64 -9.13 6.44 10.51
N ARG A 65 -9.01 6.69 9.21
CA ARG A 65 -9.75 7.74 8.49
C ARG A 65 -11.20 7.35 8.13
N GLY A 66 -11.60 6.10 8.37
CA GLY A 66 -12.93 5.60 7.99
C GLY A 66 -13.15 5.57 6.47
N ILE A 67 -12.09 5.43 5.67
CA ILE A 67 -12.17 5.33 4.21
C ILE A 67 -12.05 3.86 3.80
N SER A 68 -13.02 3.37 3.02
CA SER A 68 -12.99 2.04 2.43
C SER A 68 -12.54 2.11 0.97
N ARG A 69 -11.89 1.03 0.51
CA ARG A 69 -11.80 0.71 -0.92
C ARG A 69 -13.22 0.28 -1.31
N GLY A 70 -13.96 1.17 -1.99
CA GLY A 70 -15.29 0.86 -2.52
C GLY A 70 -15.21 -0.15 -3.65
#